data_AF-A0A4U7D4E0-F1
#
_entry.id   AF-A0A4U7D4E0-F1
#
_cell.length_a   1.000
_cell.length_b   1.000
_cell.length_c   1.000
_cell.angle_alpha   90.00
_cell.angle_beta   90.00
_cell.angle_gamma   90.00
#
_symmetry.space_group_name_H-M   'P 1'
#
loop_
_entity.id
_entity.type
_entity.pdbx_description
1 polymer ?
#
loop_
_entity_poly.entity_id
_entity_poly.type
_entity_poly.pdbx_seq_one_letter_code
_entity_poly.pdbx_strand_id
1 'polypeptide(L)'
;MTLSAVATAGGVATACLGTYVAYLAYDGGRRNGSRTMLLLAVGVACIAVLPYVIAYGATPVFGLSDAATVFGVTVAHLIGLVALAGSVTD
;
A
#
# COMPACT_ATOMS: atom_id res chain seq x y z
N MET A 1 -2.36 26.55 1.96
CA MET A 1 -1.04 25.99 1.58
C MET A 1 -0.46 25.06 2.64
N THR A 2 -0.49 25.42 3.93
CA THR A 2 0.10 24.61 5.02
C THR A 2 -0.57 23.25 5.21
N LEU A 3 -1.91 23.17 5.18
CA LEU A 3 -2.65 21.91 5.37
C LEU A 3 -2.34 20.88 4.26
N SER A 4 -2.30 21.31 3.01
CA SER A 4 -2.01 20.46 1.85
C SER A 4 -0.59 19.90 1.90
N ALA A 5 0.38 20.72 2.31
CA ALA A 5 1.76 20.32 2.49
C ALA A 5 1.90 19.29 3.62
N VAL A 6 1.23 19.52 4.76
CA VAL A 6 1.22 18.56 5.89
C VAL A 6 0.55 17.24 5.51
N ALA A 7 -0.57 17.27 4.79
CA ALA A 7 -1.24 16.06 4.31
C ALA A 7 -0.36 15.26 3.35
N THR A 8 0.33 15.95 2.43
CA THR A 8 1.26 15.29 1.49
C THR A 8 2.47 14.72 2.21
N ALA A 9 3.07 15.46 3.15
CA ALA A 9 4.20 14.99 3.93
C ALA A 9 3.85 13.79 4.81
N GLY A 10 2.71 13.82 5.50
CA GLY A 10 2.21 12.69 6.28
C GLY A 10 1.91 11.48 5.40
N GLY A 11 1.44 11.72 4.18
CA GLY A 11 1.20 10.68 3.20
C GLY A 11 2.46 9.99 2.68
N VAL A 12 3.45 10.79 2.29
CA VAL A 12 4.78 10.28 1.89
C VAL A 12 5.42 9.52 3.05
N ALA A 13 5.33 10.02 4.28
CA ALA A 13 5.83 9.31 5.45
C ALA A 13 5.15 7.95 5.64
N THR A 14 3.81 7.90 5.48
CA THR A 14 3.04 6.65 5.54
C THR A 14 3.46 5.67 4.45
N ALA A 15 3.65 6.13 3.21
CA ALA A 15 4.09 5.30 2.10
C ALA A 15 5.51 4.76 2.32
N CYS A 16 6.44 5.59 2.82
CA CYS A 16 7.79 5.17 3.16
C CYS A 16 7.80 4.11 4.27
N LEU A 17 7.05 4.34 5.36
CA LEU A 17 6.92 3.37 6.45
C LEU A 17 6.26 2.07 5.98
N GLY A 18 5.19 2.17 5.20
CA GLY A 18 4.51 1.01 4.61
C GLY A 18 5.43 0.19 3.71
N THR A 19 6.24 0.85 2.88
CA THR A 19 7.25 0.19 2.04
C THR A 19 8.31 -0.51 2.89
N TYR A 20 8.77 0.15 3.95
CA TYR A 20 9.76 -0.43 4.86
C TYR A 20 9.21 -1.66 5.59
N VAL A 21 7.98 -1.60 6.09
CA VAL A 21 7.31 -2.74 6.75
C VAL A 21 7.08 -3.88 5.77
N ALA A 22 6.62 -3.59 4.55
CA ALA A 22 6.46 -4.60 3.50
C ALA A 22 7.80 -5.27 3.15
N TYR A 23 8.89 -4.50 3.10
CA TYR A 23 10.24 -5.03 2.88
C TYR A 23 10.69 -5.95 4.03
N LEU A 24 10.47 -5.56 5.29
CA LEU A 24 10.80 -6.40 6.44
C LEU A 24 10.00 -7.71 6.45
N ALA A 25 8.70 -7.65 6.13
CA ALA A 25 7.86 -8.83 6.02
C ALA A 25 8.30 -9.75 4.87
N TYR A 26 8.71 -9.17 3.73
CA TYR A 26 9.25 -9.93 2.60
C TYR A 26 10.57 -10.62 2.95
N ASP A 27 11.54 -9.90 3.54
CA ASP A 27 12.82 -10.49 3.92
C ASP A 27 12.66 -11.55 5.02
N GLY A 28 11.77 -11.31 5.99
CA GLY A 28 11.39 -12.30 6.99
C GLY A 28 10.77 -13.57 6.38
N GLY A 29 9.82 -13.41 5.46
CA GLY A 29 9.18 -14.52 4.76
C GLY A 29 10.15 -15.31 3.89
N ARG A 30 11.08 -14.62 3.22
CA ARG A 30 12.13 -15.23 2.42
C ARG A 30 13.13 -16.02 3.26
N ARG A 31 13.49 -15.53 4.45
CA ARG A 31 14.45 -16.20 5.36
C ARG A 31 13.84 -17.39 6.10
N ASN A 32 12.57 -17.32 6.48
CA ASN A 32 11.89 -18.37 7.24
C ASN A 32 11.05 -19.34 6.39
N GLY A 33 10.91 -19.11 5.07
CA GLY A 33 10.09 -19.95 4.19
C GLY A 33 8.58 -19.93 4.49
N SER A 34 8.13 -18.95 5.28
CA SER A 34 6.72 -18.82 5.70
C SER A 34 5.91 -18.06 4.65
N ARG A 35 4.98 -18.77 3.99
CA ARG A 35 4.01 -18.20 3.04
C ARG A 35 3.16 -17.10 3.67
N THR A 36 2.76 -17.28 4.92
CA THR A 36 1.99 -16.33 5.73
C THR A 36 2.66 -14.95 5.78
N MET A 37 3.98 -14.90 5.95
CA MET A 37 4.73 -13.66 6.07
C MET A 37 4.89 -12.92 4.73
N LEU A 38 4.92 -13.67 3.61
CA LEU A 38 4.88 -13.09 2.27
C LEU A 38 3.50 -12.50 1.94
N LEU A 39 2.41 -13.15 2.35
CA LEU A 39 1.06 -12.62 2.20
C LEU A 39 0.89 -11.31 2.99
N LEU A 40 1.47 -11.23 4.19
CA LEU A 40 1.48 -10.01 4.99
C LEU A 40 2.25 -8.88 4.29
N ALA A 41 3.40 -9.17 3.68
CA ALA A 41 4.16 -8.19 2.90
C ALA A 41 3.34 -7.62 1.73
N VAL A 42 2.63 -8.49 0.99
CA VAL A 42 1.76 -8.10 -0.12
C VAL A 42 0.58 -7.26 0.38
N GLY A 43 -0.05 -7.67 1.48
CA GLY A 43 -1.16 -6.93 2.09
C GLY A 43 -0.77 -5.52 2.51
N VAL A 44 0.37 -5.36 3.20
CA VAL A 44 0.90 -4.06 3.61
C VAL A 44 1.27 -3.20 2.39
N ALA A 45 1.90 -3.77 1.37
CA ALA A 45 2.22 -3.04 0.15
C ALA A 45 0.96 -2.52 -0.57
N CYS A 46 -0.08 -3.35 -0.67
CA CYS A 46 -1.35 -2.96 -1.29
C CYS A 46 -2.10 -1.87 -0.51
N ILE A 47 -2.08 -1.90 0.83
CA ILE A 47 -2.82 -0.92 1.63
C ILE A 47 -2.04 0.38 1.81
N ALA A 48 -0.73 0.31 2.05
CA ALA A 48 0.04 1.49 2.44
C ALA A 48 0.75 2.18 1.26
N VAL A 49 1.17 1.43 0.25
CA VAL A 49 2.03 1.94 -0.83
C VAL A 49 1.22 2.16 -2.10
N LEU A 50 0.46 1.15 -2.55
CA LEU A 50 -0.27 1.17 -3.80
C LEU A 50 -1.24 2.36 -3.96
N PRO A 51 -2.08 2.74 -2.96
CA PRO A 51 -2.96 3.88 -3.09
C PRO A 51 -2.22 5.22 -3.19
N TYR A 52 -1.05 5.36 -2.57
CA TYR A 52 -0.21 6.54 -2.74
C TYR A 52 0.40 6.63 -4.13
N VAL A 53 0.86 5.48 -4.67
CA VAL A 53 1.36 5.39 -6.04
C VAL A 53 0.25 5.74 -7.05
N ILE A 54 -0.98 5.29 -6.80
CA ILE A 54 -2.14 5.63 -7.64
C ILE A 54 -2.44 7.13 -7.55
N ALA A 55 -2.66 7.66 -6.35
CA ALA A 55 -3.13 9.03 -6.16
C ALA A 55 -2.10 10.11 -6.52
N TYR A 56 -0.81 9.88 -6.23
CA TYR A 56 0.24 10.89 -6.42
C TYR A 56 1.18 10.59 -7.58
N GLY A 57 1.19 9.36 -8.11
CA GLY A 57 1.98 8.97 -9.28
C GLY A 57 1.11 8.82 -10.51
N ALA A 58 0.17 7.87 -10.50
CA ALA A 58 -0.60 7.51 -11.68
C ALA A 58 -1.60 8.61 -12.09
N THR A 59 -2.36 9.17 -11.14
CA THR A 59 -3.35 10.22 -11.43
C THR A 59 -2.77 11.43 -12.14
N PRO A 60 -1.68 12.08 -11.67
CA PRO A 60 -1.09 13.21 -12.39
C PRO A 60 -0.40 12.82 -13.70
N VAL A 61 0.17 11.61 -13.80
CA VAL A 61 0.89 11.15 -15.00
C VAL A 61 -0.06 10.79 -16.14
N PHE A 62 -1.18 10.13 -15.85
CA PHE A 62 -2.15 9.67 -16.84
C PHE A 62 -3.42 10.52 -16.92
N GLY A 63 -3.54 11.56 -16.09
CA GLY A 63 -4.73 12.42 -16.05
C GLY A 63 -6.01 11.69 -15.67
N LEU A 64 -5.93 10.75 -14.71
CA LEU A 64 -7.12 10.01 -14.27
C LEU A 64 -8.16 10.95 -13.66
N SER A 65 -9.44 10.63 -13.88
CA SER A 65 -10.54 11.30 -13.17
C SER A 65 -10.49 10.97 -11.67
N ASP A 66 -11.00 11.88 -10.84
CA ASP A 66 -11.11 11.67 -9.38
C ASP A 66 -11.85 10.38 -9.05
N ALA A 67 -12.94 10.08 -9.78
CA ALA A 67 -13.71 8.86 -9.57
C ALA A 67 -12.89 7.60 -9.87
N ALA A 68 -12.07 7.62 -10.92
CA ALA A 68 -11.20 6.49 -11.27
C ALA A 68 -10.06 6.31 -10.25
N THR A 69 -9.53 7.41 -9.73
CA THR A 69 -8.49 7.41 -8.67
C THR A 69 -9.04 6.79 -7.38
N VAL A 70 -10.21 7.25 -6.93
CA VAL A 70 -10.85 6.70 -5.72
C VAL A 70 -11.20 5.23 -5.91
N PHE A 71 -11.75 4.85 -7.07
CA PHE A 71 -12.05 3.45 -7.37
C PHE A 71 -10.79 2.57 -7.30
N GLY A 72 -9.69 2.99 -7.92
CA GLY A 72 -8.41 2.27 -7.87
C GLY A 72 -7.85 2.13 -6.46
N VAL A 73 -7.92 3.21 -5.67
CA VAL A 73 -7.52 3.22 -4.26
C VAL A 73 -8.36 2.25 -3.43
N THR A 74 -9.68 2.22 -3.63
CA THR A 74 -10.57 1.30 -2.91
C THR A 74 -10.30 -0.15 -3.28
N VAL A 75 -10.11 -0.45 -4.57
CA VAL A 75 -9.77 -1.81 -5.02
C VAL A 75 -8.43 -2.27 -4.44
N ALA A 76 -7.43 -1.39 -4.40
CA ALA A 76 -6.14 -1.68 -3.75
C ALA A 76 -6.30 -2.03 -2.27
N HIS A 77 -7.14 -1.30 -1.53
CA HIS A 77 -7.44 -1.60 -0.13
C HIS A 77 -8.15 -2.94 0.03
N LEU A 78 -9.14 -3.25 -0.81
CA LEU A 78 -9.84 -4.54 -0.75
C LEU A 78 -8.90 -5.71 -1.00
N ILE A 79 -8.03 -5.62 -2.03
CA ILE A 79 -7.03 -6.65 -2.32
C ILE A 79 -6.07 -6.82 -1.14
N GLY A 80 -5.58 -5.71 -0.58
CA GLY A 80 -4.68 -5.78 0.57
C GLY A 80 -5.35 -6.35 1.83
N LEU A 81 -6.63 -6.05 2.07
CA LEU A 81 -7.38 -6.63 3.18
C LEU A 81 -7.59 -8.13 2.99
N VAL A 82 -7.87 -8.59 1.77
CA VAL A 82 -7.97 -10.03 1.45
C VAL A 82 -6.64 -10.73 1.67
N ALA A 83 -5.53 -10.13 1.24
CA ALA A 83 -4.19 -10.67 1.45
C ALA A 83 -3.82 -10.75 2.95
N LEU A 84 -4.16 -9.71 3.73
CA LEU A 84 -3.98 -9.72 5.17
C LEU A 84 -4.85 -10.77 5.86
N ALA A 85 -6.12 -10.91 5.49
CA ALA A 85 -6.99 -11.93 6.04
C ALA A 85 -6.43 -13.33 5.76
N GLY A 86 -5.95 -13.59 4.54
CA GLY A 86 -5.27 -14.83 4.18
C GLY A 86 -4.06 -15.13 5.06
N SER A 87 -3.26 -14.11 5.42
CA SER A 87 -2.12 -14.28 6.31
C SER A 87 -2.49 -14.67 7.75
N VAL A 88 -3.72 -14.41 8.21
CA VAL A 88 -4.12 -14.76 9.58
C VAL A 88 -4.79 -16.13 9.63
N THR A 89 -5.33 -16.61 8.51
CA THR A 89 -6.01 -17.90 8.41
C THR A 89 -5.11 -19.09 8.11
N ASP A 90 -3.87 -18.87 7.66
CA ASP A 90 -2.81 -19.89 7.50
C ASP A 90 -1.94 -19.99 8.75
#